data_AF-A0A1S2QJW9-F1
#
_entry.id   AF-A0A1S2QJW9-F1
#
_cell.length_a   1.000
_cell.length_b   1.000
_cell.length_c   1.000
_cell.angle_alpha   90.00
_cell.angle_beta   90.00
_cell.angle_gamma   90.00
#
_symmetry.space_group_name_H-M   'P 1'
#
loop_
_entity.id
_entity.type
_entity.pdbx_description
1 polymer ?
#
loop_
_entity_poly.entity_id
_entity_poly.type
_entity_poly.pdbx_seq_one_letter_code
_entity_poly.pdbx_strand_id
1 'polypeptide(L)'
;MSDIYVYKGTNVLIKSLHIKDPDVLELAEKEITTVRLRHISKGILTEGFYDVDHYRQFHRYIFGDIYPWAGSLRTINIFKNERELNGYPLEFVDHDIVESHLNWIFTRMNELPWASFSDNEGAHHLARVMSEIWRAHALREYKNDDYLYK
;
A
#
# COMPACT_ATOMS: atom_id res chain seq x y z
N MET A 1 -20.85 5.34 -1.73
CA MET A 1 -20.71 5.71 -0.30
C MET A 1 -19.89 7.00 -0.18
N SER A 2 -19.86 7.67 0.98
CA SER A 2 -18.85 8.72 1.24
C SER A 2 -17.52 8.04 1.57
N ASP A 3 -16.44 8.40 0.88
CA ASP A 3 -15.10 7.90 1.22
C ASP A 3 -14.77 8.29 2.68
N ILE A 4 -14.48 7.29 3.53
CA ILE A 4 -14.17 7.47 4.95
C ILE A 4 -12.76 7.99 5.19
N TYR A 5 -11.91 7.97 4.16
CA TYR A 5 -10.52 8.39 4.21
C TYR A 5 -10.33 9.87 3.87
N VAL A 6 -11.40 10.61 3.52
CA VAL A 6 -11.35 12.03 3.16
C VAL A 6 -12.13 12.91 4.12
N TYR A 7 -11.78 14.21 4.19
CA TYR A 7 -12.59 15.18 4.93
C TYR A 7 -13.97 15.29 4.30
N LYS A 8 -15.02 15.30 5.14
CA LYS A 8 -16.42 15.35 4.70
C LYS A 8 -16.67 16.47 3.69
N GLY A 9 -17.23 16.13 2.54
CA GLY A 9 -17.54 17.09 1.47
C GLY A 9 -16.34 17.51 0.61
N THR A 10 -15.20 16.83 0.75
CA THR A 10 -13.99 17.06 -0.04
C THR A 10 -13.47 15.74 -0.62
N ASN A 11 -12.53 15.85 -1.56
CA ASN A 11 -11.70 14.72 -2.01
C ASN A 11 -10.28 14.81 -1.41
N VAL A 12 -10.14 15.38 -0.21
CA VAL A 12 -8.83 15.56 0.45
C VAL A 12 -8.69 14.51 1.54
N LEU A 13 -7.64 13.68 1.45
CA LEU A 13 -7.35 12.66 2.46
C LEU A 13 -7.22 13.25 3.86
N ILE A 14 -7.74 12.53 4.86
CA ILE A 14 -7.55 12.85 6.28
C ILE A 14 -6.07 12.64 6.62
N LYS A 15 -5.44 13.69 7.12
CA LYS A 15 -4.03 13.71 7.51
C LYS A 15 -3.90 14.10 8.99
N SER A 16 -2.88 13.54 9.64
CA SER A 16 -2.47 13.86 11.02
C SER A 16 -1.66 15.16 11.08
N LEU A 17 -1.08 15.57 9.95
CA LEU A 17 -0.30 16.81 9.84
C LEU A 17 -1.26 18.00 9.80
N HIS A 18 -1.21 18.87 10.82
CA HIS A 18 -2.01 20.10 10.90
C HIS A 18 -1.44 21.23 10.04
N ILE A 19 -0.99 20.92 8.82
CA ILE A 19 -0.38 21.86 7.87
C ILE A 19 -1.43 22.25 6.83
N LYS A 20 -1.65 23.56 6.66
CA LYS A 20 -2.67 24.10 5.73
C LYS A 20 -2.12 24.45 4.36
N ASP A 21 -0.83 24.79 4.29
CA ASP A 21 -0.16 25.13 3.04
C ASP A 21 0.11 23.83 2.26
N PRO A 22 -0.43 23.69 1.03
CA PRO A 22 -0.33 22.45 0.27
C PRO A 22 1.11 22.13 -0.15
N ASP A 23 1.93 23.13 -0.44
CA ASP A 23 3.32 22.93 -0.87
C ASP A 23 4.18 22.49 0.33
N VAL A 24 3.96 23.12 1.48
CA VAL A 24 4.63 22.74 2.74
C VAL A 24 4.19 21.34 3.17
N LEU A 25 2.92 20.99 2.99
CA LEU A 25 2.39 19.68 3.32
C LEU A 25 3.01 18.59 2.43
N GLU A 26 3.05 18.79 1.11
CA GLU A 26 3.68 17.83 0.19
C GLU A 26 5.17 17.64 0.50
N LEU A 27 5.88 18.73 0.80
CA LEU A 27 7.28 18.67 1.20
C LEU A 27 7.45 17.85 2.50
N ALA A 28 6.64 18.12 3.52
CA ALA A 28 6.68 17.39 4.78
C ALA A 28 6.41 15.89 4.60
N GLU A 29 5.40 15.52 3.80
CA GLU A 29 5.08 14.12 3.49
C GLU A 29 6.26 13.40 2.81
N LYS A 30 6.91 14.08 1.86
CA LYS A 30 8.08 13.55 1.16
C LYS A 30 9.29 13.40 2.11
N GLU A 31 9.55 14.38 2.96
CA GLU A 31 10.67 14.33 3.90
C GLU A 31 10.50 13.23 4.94
N ILE A 32 9.31 13.12 5.54
CA ILE A 32 8.96 12.07 6.50
C ILE A 32 9.17 10.70 5.85
N THR A 33 8.53 10.44 4.71
CA THR A 33 8.63 9.14 4.02
C THR A 33 10.08 8.82 3.59
N THR A 34 10.83 9.82 3.12
CA THR A 34 12.26 9.64 2.77
C THR A 34 13.10 9.20 3.96
N VAL A 35 12.89 9.80 5.13
CA VAL A 35 13.59 9.41 6.37
C VAL A 35 13.21 7.98 6.77
N ARG A 36 11.92 7.63 6.72
CA ARG A 36 11.43 6.27 7.04
C ARG A 36 12.00 5.21 6.09
N LEU A 37 12.07 5.49 4.80
CA LEU A 37 12.68 4.59 3.81
C LEU A 37 14.20 4.43 4.05
N ARG A 38 14.90 5.50 4.43
CA ARG A 38 16.33 5.43 4.80
C ARG A 38 16.55 4.59 6.06
N HIS A 39 15.61 4.60 7.00
CA HIS A 39 15.66 3.73 8.17
C HIS A 39 15.51 2.26 7.78
N ILE A 40 14.54 1.95 6.91
CA ILE A 40 14.33 0.59 6.39
C ILE A 40 15.58 0.11 5.63
N SER A 41 16.18 0.95 4.78
CA SER A 41 17.41 0.59 4.06
C SER A 41 18.62 0.33 4.96
N LYS A 42 18.54 0.73 6.25
CA LYS A 42 19.56 0.46 7.27
C LYS A 42 19.22 -0.75 8.15
N GLY A 43 18.16 -1.50 7.82
CA GLY A 43 17.79 -2.75 8.51
C GLY A 43 16.59 -2.65 9.45
N ILE A 44 15.94 -1.48 9.57
CA ILE A 44 14.70 -1.39 10.36
C ILE A 44 13.59 -2.15 9.63
N LEU A 45 12.94 -3.08 10.36
CA LEU A 45 11.87 -3.95 9.84
C LEU A 45 12.31 -4.91 8.71
N THR A 46 13.60 -5.05 8.39
CA THR A 46 14.02 -6.02 7.36
C THR A 46 14.05 -7.47 7.87
N GLU A 47 14.05 -7.66 9.19
CA GLU A 47 13.89 -8.96 9.82
C GLU A 47 12.43 -9.16 10.22
N GLY A 48 11.81 -10.26 9.79
CA GLY A 48 10.43 -10.60 10.15
C GLY A 48 9.88 -11.76 9.33
N PHE A 49 8.62 -12.11 9.57
CA PHE A 49 7.96 -13.25 8.92
C PHE A 49 7.43 -12.96 7.52
N TYR A 50 7.47 -11.69 7.10
CA TYR A 50 6.93 -11.24 5.81
C TYR A 50 5.49 -11.73 5.58
N ASP A 51 4.67 -11.62 6.63
CA ASP A 51 3.25 -11.92 6.63
C ASP A 51 2.41 -10.64 6.54
N VAL A 52 1.08 -10.77 6.69
CA VAL A 52 0.15 -9.64 6.64
C VAL A 52 0.47 -8.60 7.71
N ASP A 53 0.86 -9.03 8.91
CA ASP A 53 1.19 -8.10 9.99
C ASP A 53 2.48 -7.35 9.66
N HIS A 54 3.52 -8.04 9.17
CA HIS A 54 4.76 -7.40 8.76
C HIS A 54 4.53 -6.39 7.62
N TYR A 55 3.69 -6.72 6.64
CA TYR A 55 3.27 -5.81 5.58
C TYR A 55 2.57 -4.54 6.14
N ARG A 56 1.67 -4.70 7.11
CA ARG A 56 1.00 -3.59 7.79
C ARG A 56 1.97 -2.75 8.61
N GLN A 57 2.96 -3.37 9.26
CA GLN A 57 4.02 -2.69 10.01
C GLN A 57 4.86 -1.80 9.09
N PHE A 58 5.26 -2.28 7.91
CA PHE A 58 5.96 -1.44 6.92
C PHE A 58 5.15 -0.20 6.55
N HIS A 59 3.88 -0.38 6.19
CA HIS A 59 3.04 0.75 5.82
C HIS A 59 2.83 1.72 6.99
N ARG A 60 2.58 1.22 8.20
CA ARG A 60 2.47 2.06 9.39
C ARG A 60 3.77 2.82 9.64
N TYR A 61 4.92 2.19 9.48
CA TYR A 61 6.21 2.82 9.71
C TYR A 61 6.50 3.93 8.70
N ILE A 62 6.15 3.72 7.43
CA ILE A 62 6.39 4.71 6.37
C ILE A 62 5.43 5.90 6.49
N PHE A 63 4.16 5.64 6.82
CA PHE A 63 3.07 6.61 6.65
C PHE A 63 2.36 7.02 7.95
N GLY A 64 2.69 6.43 9.09
CA GLY A 64 1.95 6.60 10.36
C GLY A 64 1.98 8.01 10.94
N ASP A 65 3.02 8.79 10.65
CA ASP A 65 3.07 10.20 11.06
C ASP A 65 2.15 11.09 10.20
N ILE A 66 1.73 10.59 9.03
CA ILE A 66 0.99 11.37 8.02
C ILE A 66 -0.48 10.99 8.02
N TYR A 67 -0.80 9.69 8.01
CA TYR A 67 -2.18 9.19 7.87
C TYR A 67 -2.60 8.38 9.09
N PRO A 68 -3.75 8.70 9.72
CA PRO A 68 -4.20 8.00 10.92
C PRO A 68 -4.58 6.53 10.67
N TRP A 69 -4.85 6.16 9.42
CA TRP A 69 -5.22 4.82 9.00
C TRP A 69 -4.00 3.98 8.53
N ALA A 70 -2.77 4.49 8.62
CA ALA A 70 -1.60 3.78 8.12
C ALA A 70 -1.42 2.39 8.78
N GLY A 71 -1.31 1.36 7.94
CA GLY A 71 -1.21 -0.04 8.36
C GLY A 71 -2.57 -0.69 8.64
N SER A 72 -3.68 -0.03 8.34
CA SER A 72 -5.02 -0.63 8.33
C SER A 72 -5.42 -1.02 6.92
N LEU A 73 -5.95 -2.24 6.78
CA LEU A 73 -6.55 -2.68 5.52
C LEU A 73 -7.74 -1.78 5.16
N ARG A 74 -7.98 -1.58 3.87
CA ARG A 74 -9.12 -0.80 3.42
C ARG A 74 -10.44 -1.51 3.74
N THR A 75 -11.47 -0.74 4.03
CA THR A 75 -12.81 -1.24 4.35
C THR A 75 -13.86 -0.82 3.32
N ILE A 76 -13.41 -0.35 2.15
CA ILE A 76 -14.24 0.00 1.00
C ILE A 76 -13.57 -0.51 -0.28
N ASN A 77 -14.37 -0.72 -1.32
CA ASN A 77 -13.86 -1.08 -2.64
C ASN A 77 -13.33 0.16 -3.36
N ILE A 78 -12.21 -0.03 -4.06
CA ILE A 78 -11.52 1.00 -4.82
C ILE A 78 -11.37 0.52 -6.26
N PHE A 79 -11.36 1.47 -7.19
CA PHE A 79 -11.18 1.24 -8.61
C PHE A 79 -10.23 2.28 -9.15
N LYS A 80 -9.37 1.90 -10.10
CA LYS A 80 -8.53 2.86 -10.81
C LYS A 80 -8.87 2.82 -12.28
N ASN A 81 -9.08 3.99 -12.88
CA ASN A 81 -9.12 4.07 -14.34
C ASN A 81 -7.69 4.01 -14.85
N GLU A 82 -7.31 2.90 -15.47
CA GLU A 82 -5.94 2.75 -15.97
C GLU A 82 -5.88 3.14 -17.46
N ARG A 83 -4.96 4.06 -17.80
CA ARG A 83 -4.89 4.64 -19.16
C ARG A 83 -4.44 3.58 -20.17
N GLU A 84 -3.56 2.70 -19.73
CA GLU A 84 -3.00 1.56 -20.44
C GLU A 84 -4.06 0.48 -20.73
N LEU A 85 -5.18 0.51 -20.01
CA LEU A 85 -6.36 -0.31 -20.25
C LEU A 85 -7.45 0.45 -21.02
N ASN A 86 -7.08 1.46 -21.82
CA ASN A 86 -8.02 2.31 -22.55
C ASN A 86 -9.10 2.97 -21.66
N GLY A 87 -8.78 3.21 -20.38
CA GLY A 87 -9.73 3.79 -19.42
C GLY A 87 -10.75 2.81 -18.85
N TYR A 88 -10.61 1.50 -19.07
CA TYR A 88 -11.41 0.50 -18.35
C TYR A 88 -11.03 0.49 -16.86
N PRO A 89 -12.01 0.45 -15.94
CA PRO A 89 -11.73 0.43 -14.51
C PRO A 89 -11.09 -0.90 -14.13
N LEU A 90 -9.91 -0.83 -13.54
CA LEU A 90 -9.30 -1.95 -12.88
C LEU A 90 -9.97 -2.13 -11.51
N GLU A 91 -10.71 -3.22 -11.38
CA GLU A 91 -11.32 -3.64 -10.10
C GLU A 91 -10.27 -4.41 -9.28
N PHE A 92 -9.93 -3.87 -8.10
CA PHE A 92 -9.10 -4.58 -7.13
C PHE A 92 -9.93 -5.62 -6.36
N VAL A 93 -9.26 -6.50 -5.62
CA VAL A 93 -9.91 -7.53 -4.79
C VAL A 93 -10.99 -6.92 -3.89
N ASP A 94 -12.08 -7.62 -3.60
CA ASP A 94 -13.09 -7.08 -2.69
C ASP A 94 -12.51 -6.89 -1.26
N HIS A 95 -12.84 -5.77 -0.60
CA HIS A 95 -12.34 -5.48 0.75
C HIS A 95 -12.73 -6.56 1.78
N ASP A 96 -13.85 -7.26 1.59
CA ASP A 96 -14.30 -8.33 2.50
C ASP A 96 -13.40 -9.57 2.44
N ILE A 97 -12.67 -9.77 1.35
CA ILE A 97 -11.78 -10.94 1.17
C ILE A 97 -10.29 -10.57 1.09
N VAL A 98 -9.96 -9.29 1.15
CA VAL A 98 -8.60 -8.79 0.88
C VAL A 98 -7.57 -9.33 1.87
N GLU A 99 -7.94 -9.48 3.15
CA GLU A 99 -7.07 -10.04 4.17
C GLU A 99 -6.78 -11.53 3.90
N SER A 100 -7.81 -12.31 3.57
CA SER A 100 -7.65 -13.71 3.18
C SER A 100 -6.78 -13.87 1.93
N HIS A 101 -6.93 -12.97 0.96
CA HIS A 101 -6.08 -12.95 -0.24
C HIS A 101 -4.62 -12.64 0.09
N LEU A 102 -4.35 -11.64 0.95
CA LEU A 102 -2.99 -11.35 1.40
C LEU A 102 -2.37 -12.54 2.16
N ASN A 103 -3.12 -13.18 3.06
CA ASN A 103 -2.65 -14.36 3.79
C ASN A 103 -2.23 -15.47 2.81
N TRP A 104 -3.02 -15.70 1.76
CA TRP A 104 -2.69 -16.66 0.71
C TRP A 104 -1.41 -16.27 -0.04
N ILE A 105 -1.24 -14.99 -0.42
CA ILE A 105 -0.03 -14.49 -1.10
C ILE A 105 1.21 -14.73 -0.23
N PHE A 106 1.20 -14.25 1.01
CA PHE A 106 2.36 -14.32 1.88
C PHE A 106 2.70 -15.75 2.31
N THR A 107 1.71 -16.61 2.50
CA THR A 107 1.94 -18.05 2.74
C THR A 107 2.70 -18.67 1.57
N ARG A 108 2.22 -18.49 0.33
CA ARG A 108 2.90 -19.05 -0.85
C ARG A 108 4.28 -18.44 -1.07
N MET A 109 4.44 -17.15 -0.80
CA MET A 109 5.73 -16.46 -0.90
C MET A 109 6.76 -17.05 0.08
N ASN A 110 6.35 -17.34 1.31
CA ASN A 110 7.23 -17.90 2.34
C ASN A 110 7.57 -19.38 2.13
N GLU A 111 6.77 -20.11 1.33
CA GLU A 111 7.08 -21.48 0.92
C GLU A 111 8.09 -21.56 -0.24
N LEU A 112 8.41 -20.44 -0.91
CA LEU A 112 9.37 -20.43 -2.01
C LEU A 112 10.80 -20.60 -1.49
N PRO A 113 11.63 -21.44 -2.16
CA PRO A 113 13.01 -21.66 -1.76
C PRO A 113 13.92 -20.56 -2.31
N TRP A 114 13.73 -19.32 -1.85
CA TRP A 114 14.39 -18.10 -2.38
C TRP A 114 15.91 -18.24 -2.51
N ALA A 115 16.56 -18.84 -1.52
CA ALA A 115 18.02 -19.03 -1.51
C ALA A 115 18.54 -20.01 -2.59
N SER A 116 17.66 -20.79 -3.22
CA SER A 116 18.02 -21.76 -4.25
C SER A 116 17.85 -21.23 -5.69
N PHE A 117 17.17 -20.11 -5.85
CA PHE A 117 16.89 -19.54 -7.17
C PHE A 117 18.11 -18.82 -7.73
N SER A 118 18.28 -18.91 -9.05
CA SER A 118 19.08 -17.93 -9.79
C SER A 118 18.42 -16.54 -9.73
N ASP A 119 19.18 -15.49 -10.03
CA ASP A 119 18.66 -14.11 -10.08
C ASP A 119 17.43 -13.98 -11.00
N ASN A 120 17.43 -14.68 -12.14
CA ASN A 120 16.33 -14.62 -13.11
C ASN A 120 15.07 -15.34 -12.60
N GLU A 121 15.22 -16.50 -11.97
CA GLU A 121 14.09 -17.21 -11.34
C GLU A 121 13.52 -16.41 -10.17
N GLY A 122 14.41 -15.88 -9.31
CA GLY A 122 14.04 -15.02 -8.20
C GLY A 122 13.26 -13.79 -8.66
N ALA A 123 13.76 -13.10 -9.70
CA ALA A 123 13.07 -11.95 -10.29
C ALA A 123 11.68 -12.32 -10.85
N HIS A 124 11.55 -13.48 -11.52
CA HIS A 124 10.28 -13.94 -12.07
C HIS A 124 9.25 -14.26 -10.97
N HIS A 125 9.69 -14.90 -9.88
CA HIS A 125 8.83 -15.16 -8.72
C HIS A 125 8.46 -13.88 -7.99
N LEU A 126 9.41 -12.96 -7.78
CA LEU A 126 9.15 -11.67 -7.16
C LEU A 126 8.13 -10.86 -7.97
N ALA A 127 8.27 -10.79 -9.30
CA ALA A 127 7.33 -10.08 -10.16
C ALA A 127 5.89 -10.61 -10.01
N ARG A 128 5.73 -11.94 -9.92
CA ARG A 128 4.42 -12.57 -9.68
C ARG A 128 3.84 -12.20 -8.32
N VAL A 129 4.63 -12.33 -7.25
CA VAL A 129 4.19 -11.95 -5.89
C VAL A 129 3.80 -10.47 -5.84
N MET A 130 4.61 -9.58 -6.40
CA MET A 130 4.33 -8.15 -6.45
C MET A 130 3.05 -7.85 -7.24
N SER A 131 2.80 -8.56 -8.34
CA SER A 131 1.56 -8.38 -9.11
C SER A 131 0.31 -8.79 -8.32
N GLU A 132 0.40 -9.84 -7.49
CA GLU A 132 -0.70 -10.27 -6.62
C GLU A 132 -0.93 -9.30 -5.46
N ILE A 133 0.13 -8.78 -4.84
CA ILE A 133 0.04 -7.72 -3.82
C ILE A 133 -0.60 -6.46 -4.43
N TRP A 134 -0.17 -6.08 -5.64
CA TRP A 134 -0.73 -4.94 -6.36
C TRP A 134 -2.22 -5.14 -6.69
N ARG A 135 -2.62 -6.35 -7.10
CA ARG A 135 -4.03 -6.71 -7.35
C ARG A 135 -4.88 -6.69 -6.07
N ALA A 136 -4.32 -7.11 -4.94
CA ALA A 136 -4.99 -7.03 -3.65
C ALA A 136 -5.28 -5.56 -3.27
N HIS A 137 -4.28 -4.70 -3.50
CA HIS A 137 -4.33 -3.27 -3.23
C HIS A 137 -4.92 -2.98 -1.84
N ALA A 138 -4.37 -3.68 -0.85
CA ALA A 138 -5.07 -3.93 0.39
C ALA A 138 -5.06 -2.76 1.38
N LEU A 139 -4.10 -1.84 1.21
CA LEU A 139 -3.96 -0.63 2.03
C LEU A 139 -4.39 0.57 1.20
N ARG A 140 -4.95 1.59 1.88
CA ARG A 140 -5.33 2.83 1.21
C ARG A 140 -4.09 3.58 0.75
N GLU A 141 -4.11 4.14 -0.46
CA GLU A 141 -2.98 4.93 -0.95
C GLU A 141 -2.82 6.29 -0.26
N TYR A 142 -1.59 6.79 -0.25
CA TYR A 142 -1.23 8.10 0.30
C TYR A 142 -1.47 9.25 -0.69
N LYS A 143 -1.78 8.97 -1.96
CA LYS A 143 -2.13 9.97 -2.97
C LYS A 143 -3.49 9.66 -3.59
N ASN A 144 -4.23 10.70 -3.93
CA ASN A 144 -5.48 10.57 -4.68
C ASN A 144 -5.14 10.60 -6.18
N ASP A 145 -4.60 9.49 -6.69
CA ASP A 145 -4.30 9.35 -8.12
C ASP A 145 -5.50 8.73 -8.84
N ASP A 146 -6.39 9.51 -9.46
CA ASP A 146 -7.48 9.06 -10.37
C ASP A 146 -8.37 7.87 -9.88
N TYR A 147 -8.40 7.55 -8.58
CA TYR A 147 -9.20 6.47 -8.02
C TYR A 147 -10.67 6.86 -7.90
N LEU A 148 -11.54 5.91 -8.26
CA LEU A 148 -12.98 5.96 -8.07
C LEU A 148 -13.38 5.02 -6.91
N TYR A 149 -14.43 5.40 -6.18
CA TYR A 149 -14.93 4.67 -5.01
C TYR A 149 -16.39 4.29 -5.24
N LYS A 150 -16.79 3.06 -4.88
CA LYS A 150 -18.21 2.64 -4.84
C LYS A 150 -18.74 2.75 -3.42
#